data_AF-A0A919C8L9-F1
#
_entry.id   AF-A0A919C8L9-F1
#
_cell.length_a   1.000
_cell.length_b   1.000
_cell.length_c   1.000
_cell.angle_alpha   90.00
_cell.angle_beta   90.00
_cell.angle_gamma   90.00
#
_symmetry.space_group_name_H-M   'P 1'
#
loop_
_entity.id
_entity.type
_entity.pdbx_description
1 polymer ?
#
loop_
_entity_poly.entity_id
_entity_poly.type
_entity_poly.pdbx_seq_one_letter_code
_entity_poly.pdbx_strand_id
1 'polypeptide(L)'
;MRKLLSWAHRSPSSRVAAPPTTWTYNFTDRPASCDPTLHFTARVQVTWQRTSDSTADPRTAARLIRTLINQCASSCDVLRPDAAEQDLAAALRTQLPLHGDGVEVVGGRVQLTVDEATHTAALQAERLRQEHAREETRRHQENIRDEARRRDEHAAEEARLRREYELDSLARRQARAREDFLRREILASPASARLYTLLERSADYWPRLGGPPAGTDLSSLVREVQQWHPQESWVTVAQLLHDFVLGLSLEGRKEFLTILANAVHVHGDEKRAQLLTNALGEQE
;
A
#
# COMPACT_ATOMS: atom_id res chain seq x y z
N MET A 1 54.99 -40.05 -88.32
CA MET A 1 55.83 -38.83 -88.13
C MET A 1 55.00 -37.75 -87.45
N ARG A 2 55.19 -37.60 -86.13
CA ARG A 2 54.50 -36.60 -85.27
C ARG A 2 55.23 -35.26 -85.36
N LYS A 3 54.52 -34.17 -85.66
CA LYS A 3 55.00 -32.79 -85.46
C LYS A 3 54.45 -32.28 -84.13
N LEU A 4 55.37 -31.95 -83.23
CA LEU A 4 55.14 -31.30 -81.94
C LEU A 4 54.78 -29.82 -82.18
N LEU A 5 53.60 -29.40 -81.74
CA LEU A 5 53.20 -28.01 -81.65
C LEU A 5 53.28 -27.58 -80.17
N SER A 6 54.26 -26.72 -79.92
CA SER A 6 54.54 -26.02 -78.68
C SER A 6 53.35 -25.15 -78.26
N TRP A 7 52.86 -25.37 -77.05
CA TRP A 7 51.94 -24.46 -76.34
C TRP A 7 52.76 -23.32 -75.72
N ALA A 8 52.47 -22.08 -76.13
CA ALA A 8 53.00 -20.88 -75.51
C ALA A 8 52.21 -20.56 -74.24
N HIS A 9 52.86 -20.68 -73.07
CA HIS A 9 52.36 -20.11 -71.83
C HIS A 9 52.39 -18.58 -71.92
N ARG A 10 51.21 -17.96 -72.00
CA ARG A 10 51.04 -16.53 -71.73
C ARG A 10 50.96 -16.34 -70.22
N SER A 11 52.07 -15.95 -69.61
CA SER A 11 52.09 -15.40 -68.25
C SER A 11 51.31 -14.08 -68.24
N PRO A 12 50.35 -13.87 -67.32
CA PRO A 12 49.77 -12.56 -67.11
C PRO A 12 50.85 -11.66 -66.47
N SER A 13 51.23 -10.59 -67.17
CA SER A 13 51.98 -9.48 -66.58
C SER A 13 51.18 -8.90 -65.42
N SER A 14 51.55 -9.29 -64.20
CA SER A 14 51.28 -8.52 -63.00
C SER A 14 51.94 -7.15 -63.17
N ARG A 15 51.19 -6.16 -63.64
CA ARG A 15 51.52 -4.75 -63.39
C ARG A 15 51.40 -4.55 -61.90
N VAL A 16 52.54 -4.59 -61.21
CA VAL A 16 52.66 -4.02 -59.87
C VAL A 16 52.35 -2.54 -60.03
N ALA A 17 51.10 -2.14 -59.79
CA ALA A 17 50.71 -0.76 -59.71
C ALA A 17 51.55 -0.12 -58.60
N ALA A 18 52.20 1.02 -58.89
CA ALA A 18 52.89 1.79 -57.87
C ALA A 18 51.91 2.05 -56.71
N PRO A 19 52.36 1.99 -55.44
CA PRO A 19 51.48 2.26 -54.32
C PRO A 19 50.84 3.64 -54.52
N PRO A 20 49.52 3.76 -54.32
CA PRO A 20 48.84 5.04 -54.47
C PRO A 20 49.52 6.06 -53.56
N THR A 21 49.81 7.24 -54.09
CA THR A 21 50.42 8.31 -53.29
C THR A 21 49.38 8.76 -52.26
N THR A 22 49.69 8.60 -50.99
CA THR A 22 48.83 9.03 -49.89
C THR A 22 49.32 10.37 -49.33
N TRP A 23 48.38 11.27 -49.04
CA TRP A 23 48.63 12.56 -48.40
C TRP A 23 47.97 12.60 -47.03
N THR A 24 48.54 13.44 -46.14
CA THR A 24 48.01 13.66 -44.80
C THR A 24 47.61 15.12 -44.65
N TYR A 25 46.45 15.37 -44.04
CA TYR A 25 45.96 16.70 -43.73
C TYR A 25 45.52 16.76 -42.26
N ASN A 26 45.93 17.81 -41.55
CA ASN A 26 45.62 18.01 -40.13
C ASN A 26 44.74 19.25 -39.99
N PHE A 27 43.67 19.14 -39.21
CA PHE A 27 42.80 20.28 -38.90
C PHE A 27 42.18 20.13 -37.51
N THR A 28 41.66 21.24 -36.99
CA THR A 28 40.89 21.28 -35.75
C THR A 28 39.43 21.48 -36.04
N ASP A 29 38.58 20.91 -35.19
CA ASP A 29 37.13 21.01 -35.32
C ASP A 29 36.44 21.08 -33.96
N ARG A 30 35.16 21.47 -33.98
CA ARG A 30 34.31 21.52 -32.79
C ARG A 30 33.02 20.72 -32.98
N PRO A 31 33.08 19.38 -32.94
CA PRO A 31 31.89 18.57 -33.09
C PRO A 31 30.98 18.71 -31.86
N ALA A 32 29.68 18.78 -32.11
CA ALA A 32 28.65 18.81 -31.07
C ALA A 32 28.56 17.45 -30.37
N SER A 33 28.30 17.47 -29.06
CA SER A 33 28.06 16.27 -28.26
C SER A 33 26.58 15.84 -28.29
N CYS A 34 26.19 14.87 -27.45
CA CYS A 34 24.79 14.55 -27.21
C CYS A 34 23.97 15.71 -26.64
N ASP A 35 24.63 16.63 -25.93
CA ASP A 35 24.07 17.92 -25.59
C ASP A 35 24.55 18.96 -26.62
N PRO A 36 23.65 19.56 -27.42
CA PRO A 36 24.03 20.50 -28.47
C PRO A 36 24.64 21.80 -27.92
N THR A 37 24.52 22.05 -26.62
CA THR A 37 25.16 23.20 -25.96
C THR A 37 26.63 22.92 -25.59
N LEU A 38 27.02 21.64 -25.55
CA LEU A 38 28.37 21.20 -25.17
C LEU A 38 29.11 20.64 -26.38
N HIS A 39 30.39 21.02 -26.51
CA HIS A 39 31.19 20.69 -27.69
C HIS A 39 32.53 20.08 -27.28
N PHE A 40 33.02 19.16 -28.10
CA PHE A 40 34.41 18.73 -28.01
C PHE A 40 35.29 19.69 -28.80
N THR A 41 36.59 19.71 -28.47
CA THR A 41 37.64 20.19 -29.36
C THR A 41 38.35 18.98 -29.96
N ALA A 42 38.14 18.74 -31.25
CA ALA A 42 38.73 17.62 -31.97
C ALA A 42 39.98 18.05 -32.74
N ARG A 43 41.06 17.29 -32.59
CA ARG A 43 42.22 17.35 -33.49
C ARG A 43 42.15 16.17 -34.44
N VAL A 44 42.06 16.45 -35.73
CA VAL A 44 41.82 15.43 -36.75
C VAL A 44 43.02 15.35 -37.67
N GLN A 45 43.54 14.14 -37.84
CA GLN A 45 44.52 13.78 -38.84
C GLN A 45 43.86 12.85 -39.84
N VAL A 46 43.77 13.27 -41.10
CA VAL A 46 43.15 12.49 -42.18
C VAL A 46 44.21 12.09 -43.20
N THR A 47 44.22 10.80 -43.56
CA THR A 47 45.06 10.24 -44.62
C THR A 47 44.18 9.89 -45.81
N TRP A 48 44.53 10.39 -46.98
CA TRP A 48 43.70 10.28 -48.19
C TRP A 48 44.55 10.08 -49.44
N GLN A 49 43.92 9.56 -50.49
CA GLN A 49 44.51 9.36 -51.80
C GLN A 49 43.59 9.89 -52.91
N ARG A 50 44.16 10.11 -54.09
CA ARG A 50 43.44 10.59 -55.27
C ARG A 50 42.93 9.39 -56.05
N THR A 51 41.65 9.42 -56.40
CA THR A 51 40.99 8.34 -57.16
C THR A 51 41.00 8.64 -58.68
N SER A 52 41.31 9.87 -59.09
CA SER A 52 41.35 10.30 -60.49
C SER A 52 42.40 11.40 -60.74
N ASP A 53 42.73 11.67 -62.02
CA ASP A 53 43.63 12.75 -62.46
C ASP A 53 43.06 14.17 -62.26
N SER A 54 41.94 14.32 -61.55
CA SER A 54 41.36 15.61 -61.20
C SER A 54 42.20 16.36 -60.16
N THR A 55 41.99 17.68 -60.06
CA THR A 55 42.58 18.52 -59.01
C THR A 55 41.92 18.22 -57.67
N ALA A 56 42.33 17.13 -57.02
CA ALA A 56 41.81 16.78 -55.71
C ALA A 56 42.23 17.78 -54.63
N ASP A 57 41.25 18.30 -53.90
CA ASP A 57 41.40 19.25 -52.80
C ASP A 57 41.40 18.52 -51.44
N PRO A 58 42.43 18.69 -50.58
CA PRO A 58 42.43 18.14 -49.22
C PRO A 58 41.21 18.56 -48.38
N ARG A 59 40.54 19.67 -48.71
CA ARG A 59 39.31 20.10 -48.03
C ARG A 59 38.14 19.15 -48.27
N THR A 60 38.13 18.40 -49.38
CA THR A 60 37.11 17.37 -49.63
C THR A 60 37.29 16.19 -48.68
N ALA A 61 38.52 15.69 -48.48
CA ALA A 61 38.81 14.67 -47.48
C ALA A 61 38.36 15.12 -46.07
N ALA A 62 38.68 16.37 -45.72
CA ALA A 62 38.31 16.96 -44.43
C ALA A 62 36.77 17.06 -44.26
N ARG A 63 36.02 17.39 -45.30
CA ARG A 63 34.54 17.43 -45.25
C ARG A 63 33.94 16.04 -45.04
N LEU A 64 34.41 15.03 -45.76
CA LEU A 64 33.93 13.65 -45.63
C LEU A 64 34.12 13.11 -44.21
N ILE A 65 35.33 13.26 -43.67
CA ILE A 65 35.62 12.77 -42.32
C ILE A 65 34.90 13.61 -41.24
N ARG A 66 34.72 14.92 -41.45
CA ARG A 66 33.96 15.80 -40.54
C ARG A 66 32.51 15.37 -40.42
N THR A 67 31.85 15.01 -41.52
CA THR A 67 30.46 14.54 -41.48
C THR A 67 30.33 13.30 -40.60
N LEU A 68 31.25 12.35 -40.75
CA LEU A 68 31.29 11.15 -39.92
C LEU A 68 31.57 11.47 -38.44
N ILE A 69 32.57 12.32 -38.17
CA ILE A 69 32.92 12.73 -36.80
C ILE A 69 31.73 13.39 -36.12
N ASN A 70 31.03 14.32 -36.80
CA ASN A 70 29.85 15.00 -36.25
C ASN A 70 28.71 14.02 -35.96
N GLN A 71 28.46 13.07 -36.87
CA GLN A 71 27.42 12.06 -36.69
C GLN A 71 27.71 11.20 -35.46
N CYS A 72 28.94 10.75 -35.27
CA CYS A 72 29.31 9.91 -34.12
C CYS A 72 29.42 10.71 -32.81
N ALA A 73 29.96 11.93 -32.86
CA ALA A 73 30.10 12.77 -31.67
C ALA A 73 28.74 13.19 -31.09
N SER A 74 27.70 13.32 -31.91
CA SER A 74 26.35 13.70 -31.47
C SER A 74 25.67 12.67 -30.55
N SER A 75 26.21 11.46 -30.40
CA SER A 75 25.74 10.47 -29.41
C SER A 75 26.67 10.34 -28.20
N CYS A 76 27.78 11.07 -28.18
CA CYS A 76 28.81 10.95 -27.16
C CYS A 76 28.64 11.99 -26.05
N ASP A 77 28.97 11.60 -24.82
CA ASP A 77 28.95 12.48 -23.64
C ASP A 77 30.32 13.18 -23.44
N VAL A 78 30.28 14.49 -23.23
CA VAL A 78 31.45 15.33 -22.96
C VAL A 78 32.14 14.96 -21.65
N LEU A 79 31.42 14.37 -20.69
CA LEU A 79 32.00 13.88 -19.44
C LEU A 79 32.87 12.61 -19.62
N ARG A 80 32.87 12.00 -20.82
CA ARG A 80 33.62 10.78 -21.12
C ARG A 80 34.41 10.90 -22.42
N PRO A 81 35.36 11.86 -22.52
CA PRO A 81 36.08 12.14 -23.76
C PRO A 81 36.88 10.94 -24.29
N ASP A 82 37.48 10.14 -23.40
CA ASP A 82 38.24 8.94 -23.79
C ASP A 82 37.35 7.86 -24.41
N ALA A 83 36.13 7.69 -23.87
CA ALA A 83 35.16 6.74 -24.42
C ALA A 83 34.65 7.23 -25.79
N ALA A 84 34.34 8.53 -25.89
CA ALA A 84 33.95 9.15 -27.15
C ALA A 84 35.05 9.03 -28.23
N GLU A 85 36.33 9.18 -27.86
CA GLU A 85 37.45 8.98 -28.77
C GLU A 85 37.55 7.52 -29.23
N GLN A 86 37.37 6.55 -28.33
CA GLN A 86 37.34 5.12 -28.67
C GLN A 86 36.19 4.77 -29.62
N ASP A 87 34.99 5.30 -29.36
CA ASP A 87 33.80 5.09 -30.18
C ASP A 87 33.97 5.70 -31.58
N LEU A 88 34.52 6.92 -31.67
CA LEU A 88 34.89 7.56 -32.93
C LEU A 88 35.94 6.77 -33.70
N ALA A 89 36.98 6.28 -33.02
CA ALA A 89 38.02 5.47 -33.65
C ALA A 89 37.46 4.15 -34.19
N ALA A 90 36.54 3.51 -33.47
CA ALA A 90 35.86 2.30 -33.92
C ALA A 90 34.96 2.59 -35.13
N ALA A 91 34.19 3.68 -35.11
CA ALA A 91 33.35 4.10 -36.22
C ALA A 91 34.18 4.41 -37.48
N LEU A 92 35.28 5.16 -37.32
CA LEU A 92 36.22 5.46 -38.42
C LEU A 92 36.78 4.19 -39.04
N ARG A 93 37.24 3.22 -38.23
CA ARG A 93 37.75 1.95 -38.75
C ARG A 93 36.70 1.14 -39.52
N THR A 94 35.44 1.27 -39.13
CA THR A 94 34.34 0.51 -39.75
C THR A 94 33.89 1.13 -41.07
N GLN A 95 33.93 2.47 -41.18
CA GLN A 95 33.38 3.19 -42.33
C GLN A 95 34.43 3.59 -43.38
N LEU A 96 35.73 3.52 -43.04
CA LEU A 96 36.80 3.73 -44.01
C LEU A 96 36.94 2.50 -44.93
N PRO A 97 37.25 2.69 -46.23
CA PRO A 97 37.52 3.97 -46.89
C PRO A 97 36.26 4.78 -47.28
N LEU A 98 36.34 6.12 -47.15
CA LEU A 98 35.27 7.04 -47.57
C LEU A 98 35.60 7.64 -48.94
N HIS A 99 34.61 7.76 -49.83
CA HIS A 99 34.79 8.24 -51.19
C HIS A 99 34.00 9.53 -51.46
N GLY A 100 34.59 10.49 -52.18
CA GLY A 100 33.89 11.69 -52.65
C GLY A 100 34.76 12.62 -53.49
N ASP A 101 34.18 13.25 -54.53
CA ASP A 101 34.81 14.21 -55.45
C ASP A 101 36.27 13.89 -55.87
N GLY A 102 36.53 12.62 -56.25
CA GLY A 102 37.86 12.18 -56.70
C GLY A 102 38.89 11.97 -55.59
N VAL A 103 38.44 11.98 -54.33
CA VAL A 103 39.22 11.71 -53.12
C VAL A 103 38.71 10.44 -52.45
N GLU A 104 39.65 9.62 -51.98
CA GLU A 104 39.39 8.48 -51.12
C GLU A 104 40.12 8.67 -49.79
N VAL A 105 39.36 8.74 -48.69
CA VAL A 105 39.92 8.79 -47.34
C VAL A 105 40.18 7.36 -46.89
N VAL A 106 41.45 7.04 -46.65
CA VAL A 106 41.91 5.69 -46.30
C VAL A 106 42.26 5.55 -44.81
N GLY A 107 42.45 6.68 -44.12
CA GLY A 107 42.82 6.71 -42.71
C GLY A 107 42.32 7.96 -42.00
N GLY A 108 42.04 7.82 -40.72
CA GLY A 108 41.62 8.92 -39.86
C GLY A 108 42.03 8.66 -38.42
N ARG A 109 42.61 9.67 -37.76
CA ARG A 109 42.85 9.70 -36.32
C ARG A 109 42.22 10.95 -35.74
N VAL A 110 41.48 10.78 -34.66
CA VAL A 110 40.82 11.87 -33.94
C VAL A 110 41.33 11.82 -32.51
N GLN A 111 41.69 12.99 -31.97
CA GLN A 111 41.93 13.18 -30.55
C GLN A 111 40.89 14.16 -30.04
N LEU A 112 40.20 13.79 -28.96
CA LEU A 112 39.20 14.67 -28.34
C LEU A 112 39.77 15.31 -27.09
N THR A 113 39.48 16.60 -26.94
CA THR A 113 39.74 17.36 -25.72
C THR A 113 38.50 18.16 -25.38
N VAL A 114 38.28 18.41 -24.09
CA VAL A 114 37.18 19.24 -23.60
C VAL A 114 37.79 20.39 -22.83
N ASP A 115 37.33 21.61 -23.06
CA ASP A 115 37.79 22.74 -22.26
C ASP A 115 37.19 22.69 -20.85
N GLU A 116 37.92 23.24 -19.88
CA GLU A 116 37.53 23.16 -18.47
C GLU A 116 36.16 23.81 -18.20
N ALA A 117 35.80 24.87 -18.93
CA ALA A 117 34.51 25.53 -18.76
C ALA A 117 33.35 24.63 -19.23
N THR A 118 33.50 23.95 -20.37
CA THR A 118 32.52 22.98 -20.86
C THR A 118 32.44 21.76 -19.94
N HIS A 119 33.57 21.25 -19.45
CA HIS A 119 33.58 20.10 -18.52
C HIS A 119 32.88 20.45 -17.18
N THR A 120 33.19 21.61 -16.61
CA THR A 120 32.56 22.07 -15.36
C THR A 120 31.06 22.35 -15.54
N ALA A 121 30.64 22.94 -16.65
CA ALA A 121 29.24 23.16 -16.98
C ALA A 121 28.47 21.83 -17.12
N ALA A 122 29.05 20.85 -17.82
CA ALA A 122 28.47 19.52 -17.97
C ALA A 122 28.30 18.82 -16.60
N LEU A 123 29.31 18.90 -15.74
CA LEU A 123 29.26 18.30 -14.41
C LEU A 123 28.20 18.97 -13.52
N GLN A 124 28.06 20.30 -13.60
CA GLN A 124 27.02 21.03 -12.87
C GLN A 124 25.62 20.67 -13.36
N ALA A 125 25.42 20.61 -14.68
CA ALA A 125 24.15 20.21 -15.27
C ALA A 125 23.75 18.80 -14.82
N GLU A 126 24.71 17.87 -14.80
CA GLU A 126 24.47 16.49 -14.36
C GLU A 126 24.12 16.41 -12.86
N ARG A 127 24.81 17.18 -12.01
CA ARG A 127 24.46 17.27 -10.58
C ARG A 127 23.04 17.78 -10.38
N LEU A 128 22.65 18.85 -11.08
CA LEU A 128 21.30 19.40 -11.01
C LEU A 128 20.24 18.39 -11.46
N ARG A 129 20.50 17.62 -12.52
CA ARG A 129 19.61 16.54 -12.97
C ARG A 129 19.46 15.45 -11.90
N GLN A 130 20.57 15.03 -11.29
CA GLN A 130 20.53 14.01 -10.23
C GLN A 130 19.81 14.50 -8.97
N GLU A 131 20.02 15.75 -8.57
CA GLU A 131 19.31 16.37 -7.45
C GLU A 131 17.82 16.46 -7.73
N HIS A 132 17.44 16.91 -8.93
CA HIS A 132 16.05 16.97 -9.35
C HIS A 132 15.38 15.58 -9.34
N ALA A 133 16.04 14.57 -9.91
CA ALA A 133 15.53 13.20 -9.92
C ALA A 133 15.33 12.64 -8.49
N ARG A 134 16.27 12.92 -7.57
CA ARG A 134 16.12 12.54 -6.15
C ARG A 134 14.96 13.27 -5.50
N GLU A 135 14.81 14.56 -5.75
CA GLU A 135 13.71 15.36 -5.21
C GLU A 135 12.34 14.87 -5.71
N GLU A 136 12.23 14.53 -7.00
CA GLU A 136 11.02 13.96 -7.57
C GLU A 136 10.66 12.61 -6.94
N THR A 137 11.63 11.71 -6.76
CA THR A 137 11.38 10.43 -6.10
C THR A 137 10.93 10.62 -4.64
N ARG A 138 11.51 11.59 -3.93
CA ARG A 138 11.09 11.94 -2.57
C ARG A 138 9.65 12.43 -2.54
N ARG A 139 9.29 13.39 -3.40
CA ARG A 139 7.92 13.92 -3.51
C ARG A 139 6.91 12.85 -3.88
N HIS A 140 7.29 11.95 -4.79
CA HIS A 140 6.43 10.84 -5.17
C HIS A 140 6.16 9.88 -3.99
N GLN A 141 7.20 9.56 -3.22
CA GLN A 141 7.05 8.72 -2.01
C GLN A 141 6.20 9.41 -0.94
N GLU A 142 6.37 10.72 -0.74
CA GLU A 142 5.57 11.50 0.20
C GLU A 142 4.09 11.51 -0.20
N ASN A 143 3.80 11.78 -1.48
CA ASN A 143 2.44 11.73 -2.01
C ASN A 143 1.78 10.35 -1.79
N ILE A 144 2.51 9.26 -2.04
CA ILE A 144 1.99 7.89 -1.79
C ILE A 144 1.67 7.69 -0.31
N ARG A 145 2.54 8.16 0.60
CA ARG A 145 2.31 8.04 2.04
C ARG A 145 1.10 8.84 2.49
N ASP A 146 0.94 10.06 1.99
CA ASP A 146 -0.19 10.90 2.30
C ASP A 146 -1.51 10.33 1.77
N GLU A 147 -1.50 9.77 0.57
CA GLU A 147 -2.68 9.08 0.01
C GLU A 147 -3.06 7.84 0.83
N ALA A 148 -2.07 7.03 1.24
CA ALA A 148 -2.31 5.87 2.11
C ALA A 148 -2.92 6.30 3.44
N ARG A 149 -2.35 7.33 4.07
CA ARG A 149 -2.87 7.88 5.33
C ARG A 149 -4.31 8.35 5.20
N ARG A 150 -4.64 9.09 4.14
CA ARG A 150 -6.02 9.55 3.89
C ARG A 150 -6.99 8.37 3.69
N ARG A 151 -6.55 7.31 3.00
CA ARG A 151 -7.38 6.10 2.84
C ARG A 151 -7.64 5.40 4.17
N ASP A 152 -6.62 5.30 5.01
CA ASP A 152 -6.76 4.68 6.34
C ASP A 152 -7.68 5.51 7.25
N GLU A 153 -7.54 6.85 7.22
CA GLU A 153 -8.42 7.77 7.95
C GLU A 153 -9.89 7.61 7.49
N HIS A 154 -10.15 7.61 6.19
CA HIS A 154 -11.50 7.39 5.64
C HIS A 154 -12.06 6.01 6.00
N ALA A 155 -11.25 4.95 5.92
CA ALA A 155 -11.68 3.60 6.29
C ALA A 155 -12.03 3.51 7.78
N ALA A 156 -11.26 4.18 8.65
CA ALA A 156 -11.52 4.23 10.08
C ALA A 156 -12.82 5.01 10.40
N GLU A 157 -13.06 6.13 9.71
CA GLU A 157 -14.30 6.91 9.82
C GLU A 157 -15.52 6.09 9.40
N GLU A 158 -15.46 5.40 8.26
CA GLU A 158 -16.55 4.53 7.82
C GLU A 158 -16.84 3.40 8.82
N ALA A 159 -15.80 2.75 9.34
CA ALA A 159 -15.96 1.69 10.33
C ALA A 159 -16.62 2.21 11.61
N ARG A 160 -16.26 3.42 12.04
CA ARG A 160 -16.89 4.08 13.19
C ARG A 160 -18.37 4.37 12.93
N LEU A 161 -18.71 4.95 11.78
CA LEU A 161 -20.10 5.25 11.42
C LEU A 161 -20.96 3.99 11.35
N ARG A 162 -20.44 2.88 10.81
CA ARG A 162 -21.14 1.60 10.78
C ARG A 162 -21.43 1.10 12.19
N ARG A 163 -20.46 1.17 13.09
CA ARG A 163 -20.63 0.77 14.49
C ARG A 163 -21.66 1.63 15.21
N GLU A 164 -21.63 2.94 15.01
CA GLU A 164 -22.63 3.86 15.58
C GLU A 164 -24.04 3.53 15.07
N TYR A 165 -24.19 3.27 13.77
CA TYR A 165 -25.47 2.84 13.19
C TYR A 165 -25.97 1.50 13.77
N GLU A 166 -25.08 0.53 13.95
CA GLU A 166 -25.42 -0.76 14.56
C GLU A 166 -25.91 -0.59 16.00
N LEU A 167 -25.22 0.23 16.80
CA LEU A 167 -25.62 0.54 18.17
C LEU A 167 -26.99 1.22 18.23
N ASP A 168 -27.24 2.19 17.37
CA ASP A 168 -28.55 2.85 17.26
C ASP A 168 -29.65 1.85 16.87
N SER A 169 -29.36 0.93 15.94
CA SER A 169 -30.30 -0.12 15.53
C SER A 169 -30.65 -1.06 16.69
N LEU A 170 -29.67 -1.37 17.55
CA LEU A 170 -29.87 -2.20 18.74
C LEU A 170 -30.68 -1.46 19.80
N ALA A 171 -30.35 -0.19 20.06
CA ALA A 171 -31.09 0.66 20.99
C ALA A 171 -32.57 0.77 20.59
N ARG A 172 -32.86 0.98 19.31
CA ARG A 172 -34.25 1.01 18.79
C ARG A 172 -34.96 -0.32 18.96
N ARG A 173 -34.28 -1.45 18.71
CA ARG A 173 -34.86 -2.80 18.90
C ARG A 173 -35.14 -3.08 20.37
N GLN A 174 -34.24 -2.71 21.27
CA GLN A 174 -34.43 -2.85 22.72
C GLN A 174 -35.57 -1.97 23.22
N ALA A 175 -35.65 -0.71 22.76
CA ALA A 175 -36.75 0.19 23.09
C ALA A 175 -38.11 -0.38 22.66
N ARG A 176 -38.20 -0.88 21.42
CA ARG A 176 -39.42 -1.55 20.90
C ARG A 176 -39.77 -2.80 21.70
N ALA A 177 -38.79 -3.65 21.98
CA ALA A 177 -39.03 -4.86 22.77
C ALA A 177 -39.50 -4.53 24.20
N ARG A 178 -38.94 -3.48 24.82
CA ARG A 178 -39.39 -2.99 26.13
C ARG A 178 -40.82 -2.44 26.08
N GLU A 179 -41.14 -1.65 25.06
CA GLU A 179 -42.49 -1.13 24.83
C GLU A 179 -43.49 -2.27 24.64
N ASP A 180 -43.17 -3.25 23.80
CA ASP A 180 -44.02 -4.42 23.55
C ASP A 180 -44.23 -5.25 24.83
N PHE A 181 -43.17 -5.46 25.62
CA PHE A 181 -43.26 -6.15 26.91
C PHE A 181 -44.14 -5.39 27.90
N LEU A 182 -43.92 -4.07 28.03
CA LEU A 182 -44.75 -3.22 28.88
C LEU A 182 -46.21 -3.30 28.46
N ARG A 183 -46.50 -3.23 27.16
CA ARG A 183 -47.85 -3.24 26.64
C ARG A 183 -48.56 -4.58 26.80
N ARG A 184 -47.86 -5.70 26.52
CA ARG A 184 -48.47 -7.04 26.45
C ARG A 184 -48.49 -7.75 27.79
N GLU A 185 -47.47 -7.60 28.61
CA GLU A 185 -47.32 -8.37 29.85
C GLU A 185 -47.70 -7.53 31.08
N ILE A 186 -47.27 -6.27 31.11
CA ILE A 186 -47.41 -5.42 32.29
C ILE A 186 -48.74 -4.67 32.29
N LEU A 187 -49.07 -3.98 31.21
CA LEU A 187 -50.28 -3.17 31.10
C LEU A 187 -51.52 -3.99 30.74
N ALA A 188 -51.37 -5.26 30.36
CA ALA A 188 -52.51 -6.16 30.09
C ALA A 188 -53.31 -6.49 31.36
N SER A 189 -52.70 -6.35 32.55
CA SER A 189 -53.33 -6.61 33.83
C SER A 189 -52.99 -5.50 34.84
N PRO A 190 -53.99 -4.90 35.51
CA PRO A 190 -53.76 -3.91 36.56
C PRO A 190 -52.83 -4.41 37.67
N ALA A 191 -52.90 -5.72 37.99
CA ALA A 191 -52.01 -6.36 38.96
C ALA A 191 -50.55 -6.38 38.50
N SER A 192 -50.30 -6.76 37.24
CA SER A 192 -48.95 -6.79 36.67
C SER A 192 -48.34 -5.38 36.60
N ALA A 193 -49.14 -4.38 36.23
CA ALA A 193 -48.73 -2.97 36.24
C ALA A 193 -48.32 -2.50 37.65
N ARG A 194 -49.12 -2.82 38.66
CA ARG A 194 -48.81 -2.47 40.06
C ARG A 194 -47.52 -3.14 40.54
N LEU A 195 -47.37 -4.44 40.28
CA LEU A 195 -46.15 -5.18 40.63
C LEU A 195 -44.92 -4.59 39.94
N TYR A 196 -45.01 -4.27 38.65
CA TYR A 196 -43.92 -3.66 37.90
C TYR A 196 -43.54 -2.27 38.43
N THR A 197 -44.49 -1.41 38.80
CA THR A 197 -44.19 -0.08 39.37
C THR A 197 -43.48 -0.15 40.73
N LEU A 198 -43.78 -1.17 41.53
CA LEU A 198 -43.10 -1.41 42.81
C LEU A 198 -41.67 -1.93 42.60
N LEU A 199 -41.46 -2.76 41.57
CA LEU A 199 -40.14 -3.23 41.17
C LEU A 199 -39.28 -2.13 40.54
N GLU A 200 -39.85 -1.26 39.70
CA GLU A 200 -39.13 -0.15 39.06
C GLU A 200 -38.71 0.94 40.07
N ARG A 201 -39.54 1.22 41.09
CA ARG A 201 -39.19 2.14 42.19
C ARG A 201 -38.06 1.65 43.10
N SER A 202 -37.76 0.35 43.09
CA SER A 202 -36.66 -0.22 43.88
C SER A 202 -35.39 -0.48 43.05
N ALA A 203 -35.39 -0.12 41.76
CA ALA A 203 -34.38 -0.51 40.79
C ALA A 203 -32.95 0.03 41.04
N ASP A 204 -32.76 1.03 41.90
CA ASP A 204 -31.42 1.43 42.36
C ASP A 204 -30.72 0.32 43.17
N TYR A 205 -31.45 -0.71 43.63
CA TYR A 205 -30.96 -1.79 44.50
C TYR A 205 -31.19 -3.21 43.98
N TRP A 206 -31.42 -3.42 42.68
CA TRP A 206 -31.62 -4.78 42.12
C TRP A 206 -30.47 -5.29 41.23
N PRO A 207 -29.29 -5.59 41.77
CA PRO A 207 -28.42 -6.57 41.13
C PRO A 207 -28.95 -7.97 41.49
N ARG A 208 -29.79 -8.54 40.62
CA ARG A 208 -30.17 -9.96 40.57
C ARG A 208 -31.20 -10.43 41.62
N LEU A 209 -32.40 -10.78 41.15
CA LEU A 209 -33.30 -11.83 41.71
C LEU A 209 -33.18 -12.07 43.23
N GLY A 210 -33.61 -11.14 44.07
CA GLY A 210 -33.60 -11.29 45.53
C GLY A 210 -34.55 -10.34 46.27
N GLY A 211 -35.84 -10.71 46.31
CA GLY A 211 -36.81 -10.25 47.32
C GLY A 211 -37.39 -8.82 47.17
N PRO A 212 -38.65 -8.60 47.57
CA PRO A 212 -39.27 -7.27 47.54
C PRO A 212 -38.51 -6.26 48.42
N PRO A 213 -38.57 -4.95 48.10
CA PRO A 213 -37.80 -3.92 48.80
C PRO A 213 -38.12 -3.87 50.30
N ALA A 214 -37.12 -3.50 51.10
CA ALA A 214 -37.26 -3.39 52.55
C ALA A 214 -38.40 -2.41 52.93
N GLY A 215 -39.38 -2.90 53.70
CA GLY A 215 -40.54 -2.13 54.15
C GLY A 215 -41.82 -2.32 53.32
N THR A 216 -41.82 -3.19 52.31
CA THR A 216 -43.05 -3.53 51.58
C THR A 216 -43.85 -4.57 52.38
N ASP A 217 -45.04 -4.21 52.87
CA ASP A 217 -45.97 -5.20 53.47
C ASP A 217 -46.51 -6.12 52.38
N LEU A 218 -45.94 -7.32 52.31
CA LEU A 218 -46.28 -8.37 51.36
C LEU A 218 -47.78 -8.74 51.45
N SER A 219 -48.35 -8.69 52.65
CA SER A 219 -49.75 -9.03 52.93
C SER A 219 -50.70 -8.03 52.28
N SER A 220 -50.41 -6.73 52.41
CA SER A 220 -51.18 -5.67 51.73
C SER A 220 -51.09 -5.80 50.20
N LEU A 221 -49.92 -6.17 49.68
CA LEU A 221 -49.65 -6.30 48.25
C LEU A 221 -50.37 -7.53 47.64
N VAL A 222 -50.35 -8.68 48.31
CA VAL A 222 -51.10 -9.86 47.88
C VAL A 222 -52.61 -9.58 47.94
N ARG A 223 -53.08 -8.85 48.97
CA ARG A 223 -54.48 -8.43 49.09
C ARG A 223 -54.92 -7.46 47.98
N GLU A 224 -54.08 -6.49 47.59
CA GLU A 224 -54.32 -5.59 46.46
C GLU A 224 -54.39 -6.36 45.12
N VAL A 225 -53.50 -7.33 44.91
CA VAL A 225 -53.49 -8.16 43.70
C VAL A 225 -54.69 -9.10 43.65
N GLN A 226 -55.09 -9.67 44.79
CA GLN A 226 -56.25 -10.55 44.91
C GLN A 226 -57.57 -9.83 44.58
N GLN A 227 -57.67 -8.52 44.86
CA GLN A 227 -58.85 -7.71 44.49
C GLN A 227 -59.02 -7.60 42.97
N TRP A 228 -57.94 -7.70 42.20
CA TRP A 228 -57.98 -7.59 40.75
C TRP A 228 -58.08 -8.94 40.04
N HIS A 229 -57.56 -10.02 40.64
CA HIS A 229 -57.66 -11.39 40.09
C HIS A 229 -57.98 -12.44 41.18
N PRO A 230 -59.25 -12.58 41.59
CA PRO A 230 -59.63 -13.42 42.72
C PRO A 230 -59.54 -14.94 42.46
N GLN A 231 -59.32 -15.38 41.21
CA GLN A 231 -59.29 -16.81 40.82
C GLN A 231 -57.93 -17.29 40.25
N GLU A 232 -56.91 -16.44 40.24
CA GLU A 232 -55.57 -16.81 39.77
C GLU A 232 -54.91 -17.74 40.78
N SER A 233 -54.65 -18.99 40.36
CA SER A 233 -54.16 -20.08 41.21
C SER A 233 -52.89 -19.75 41.99
N TRP A 234 -52.00 -18.93 41.43
CA TRP A 234 -50.75 -18.54 42.08
C TRP A 234 -50.96 -17.60 43.27
N VAL A 235 -52.01 -16.76 43.26
CA VAL A 235 -52.35 -15.85 44.38
C VAL A 235 -52.82 -16.67 45.57
N THR A 236 -53.66 -17.68 45.33
CA THR A 236 -54.12 -18.62 46.36
C THR A 236 -52.96 -19.43 46.92
N VAL A 237 -52.05 -19.90 46.08
CA VAL A 237 -50.84 -20.63 46.51
C VAL A 237 -49.91 -19.73 47.32
N ALA A 238 -49.68 -18.48 46.90
CA ALA A 238 -48.84 -17.53 47.63
C ALA A 238 -49.42 -17.17 49.00
N GLN A 239 -50.74 -16.94 49.07
CA GLN A 239 -51.43 -16.66 50.33
C GLN A 239 -51.42 -17.89 51.26
N LEU A 240 -51.70 -19.08 50.74
CA LEU A 240 -51.63 -20.32 51.53
C LEU A 240 -50.23 -20.59 52.06
N LEU A 241 -49.18 -20.37 51.25
CA LEU A 241 -47.80 -20.51 51.69
C LEU A 241 -47.44 -19.47 52.75
N HIS A 242 -47.88 -18.22 52.59
CA HIS A 242 -47.65 -17.17 53.57
C HIS A 242 -48.36 -17.47 54.90
N ASP A 243 -49.63 -17.83 54.85
CA ASP A 243 -50.43 -18.17 56.03
C ASP A 243 -49.91 -19.44 56.72
N PHE A 244 -49.48 -20.44 55.94
CA PHE A 244 -48.83 -21.64 56.44
C PHE A 244 -47.52 -21.31 57.17
N VAL A 245 -46.64 -20.51 56.54
CA VAL A 245 -45.37 -20.11 57.15
C VAL A 245 -45.59 -19.25 58.41
N LEU A 246 -46.57 -18.35 58.39
CA LEU A 246 -46.91 -17.54 59.57
C LEU A 246 -47.49 -18.38 60.72
N GLY A 247 -48.27 -19.42 60.41
CA GLY A 247 -48.85 -20.35 61.37
C GLY A 247 -47.85 -21.35 61.99
N LEU A 248 -46.67 -21.53 61.39
CA LEU A 248 -45.60 -22.37 61.94
C LEU A 248 -44.93 -21.70 63.15
N SER A 249 -44.65 -22.49 64.19
CA SER A 249 -43.78 -22.10 65.31
C SER A 249 -42.37 -21.81 64.82
N LEU A 250 -41.56 -21.14 65.65
CA LEU A 250 -40.20 -20.78 65.28
C LEU A 250 -39.34 -22.02 64.97
N GLU A 251 -39.53 -23.13 65.69
CA GLU A 251 -38.91 -24.41 65.33
C GLU A 251 -39.47 -24.98 64.01
N GLY A 252 -40.78 -24.91 63.80
CA GLY A 252 -41.42 -25.43 62.56
C GLY A 252 -40.99 -24.68 61.30
N ARG A 253 -40.70 -23.38 61.40
CA ARG A 253 -40.13 -22.59 60.29
C ARG A 253 -38.70 -23.02 59.96
N LYS A 254 -37.89 -23.34 60.98
CA LYS A 254 -36.52 -23.84 60.80
C LYS A 254 -36.51 -25.21 60.12
N GLU A 255 -37.37 -26.14 60.56
CA GLU A 255 -37.52 -27.45 59.92
C GLU A 255 -38.00 -27.33 58.47
N PHE A 256 -38.99 -26.46 58.22
CA PHE A 256 -39.51 -26.22 56.87
C PHE A 256 -38.46 -25.64 55.92
N LEU A 257 -37.66 -24.66 56.36
CA LEU A 257 -36.56 -24.11 55.58
C LEU A 257 -35.47 -25.16 55.30
N THR A 258 -35.22 -26.08 56.23
CA THR A 258 -34.24 -27.17 56.06
C THR A 258 -34.70 -28.17 55.00
N ILE A 259 -35.99 -28.54 55.04
CA ILE A 259 -36.61 -29.43 54.05
C ILE A 259 -36.63 -28.76 52.66
N LEU A 260 -36.95 -27.47 52.59
CA LEU A 260 -36.90 -26.69 51.34
C LEU A 260 -35.49 -26.56 50.78
N ALA A 261 -34.49 -26.25 51.61
CA ALA A 261 -33.10 -26.17 51.18
C ALA A 261 -32.61 -27.51 50.61
N ASN A 262 -32.96 -28.63 51.25
CA ASN A 262 -32.65 -29.96 50.75
C ASN A 262 -33.37 -30.27 49.42
N ALA A 263 -34.64 -29.91 49.28
CA ALA A 263 -35.38 -30.12 48.03
C ALA A 263 -34.82 -29.27 46.87
N VAL A 264 -34.43 -28.02 47.12
CA VAL A 264 -33.82 -27.13 46.12
C VAL A 264 -32.41 -27.60 45.73
N HIS A 265 -31.66 -28.16 46.68
CA HIS A 265 -30.36 -28.77 46.42
C HIS A 265 -30.50 -30.00 45.48
N VAL A 266 -31.49 -30.86 45.72
CA VAL A 266 -31.77 -32.04 44.87
C VAL A 266 -32.19 -31.65 43.44
N HIS A 267 -32.82 -30.49 43.26
CA HIS A 267 -33.20 -29.97 41.94
C HIS A 267 -32.12 -29.10 41.24
N GLY A 268 -30.90 -29.04 41.78
CA GLY A 268 -29.71 -28.55 41.07
C GLY A 268 -29.44 -27.05 41.13
N ASP A 269 -30.11 -26.30 42.00
CA ASP A 269 -29.84 -24.86 42.20
C ASP A 269 -29.09 -24.61 43.52
N GLU A 270 -27.83 -25.05 43.57
CA GLU A 270 -26.97 -25.05 44.75
C GLU A 270 -26.82 -23.66 45.39
N LYS A 271 -26.79 -22.60 44.58
CA LYS A 271 -26.68 -21.21 45.08
C LYS A 271 -27.91 -20.79 45.87
N ARG A 272 -29.11 -21.22 45.44
CA ARG A 272 -30.35 -20.92 46.15
C ARG A 272 -30.52 -21.78 47.41
N ALA A 273 -30.09 -23.04 47.36
CA ALA A 273 -30.04 -23.89 48.54
C ALA A 273 -29.15 -23.26 49.63
N GLN A 274 -27.97 -22.78 49.26
CA GLN A 274 -27.04 -22.15 50.20
C GLN A 274 -27.60 -20.86 50.82
N LEU A 275 -28.32 -20.04 50.05
CA LEU A 275 -28.98 -18.83 50.57
C LEU A 275 -30.08 -19.15 51.58
N LEU A 276 -30.85 -20.22 51.35
CA LEU A 276 -31.87 -20.68 52.30
C LEU A 276 -31.25 -21.22 53.59
N THR A 277 -30.12 -21.91 53.50
CA THR A 277 -29.36 -22.37 54.67
C THR A 277 -28.71 -21.22 55.44
N ASN A 278 -28.28 -20.15 54.77
CA ASN A 278 -27.75 -18.96 55.43
C ASN A 278 -28.84 -18.15 56.14
N ALA A 279 -30.04 -18.03 55.54
CA ALA A 279 -31.19 -17.38 56.17
C ALA A 279 -31.68 -18.10 57.45
N LEU A 280 -31.38 -19.40 57.56
CA LEU A 280 -31.58 -20.21 58.77
C LEU A 280 -30.65 -19.80 59.93
N GLY A 281 -29.46 -19.26 59.62
CA GLY A 281 -28.46 -18.82 60.60
C GLY A 281 -28.63 -17.37 61.09
N GLU A 282 -29.44 -16.54 60.42
CA GLU A 282 -29.71 -15.15 60.81
C GLU A 282 -30.91 -14.99 61.76
N GLN A 283 -31.62 -16.08 62.12
CA GLN A 283 -32.74 -16.07 63.07
C GLN A 283 -32.38 -16.61 64.47
N GLU A 284 -31.12 -16.52 64.88
CA GLU A 284 -30.68 -16.60 66.30
C GLU A 284 -30.64 -15.21 66.93
#